data_AF-A0A957D5S1-F1
#
_entry.id   AF-A0A957D5S1-F1
#
_cell.length_a   1.000
_cell.length_b   1.000
_cell.length_c   1.000
_cell.angle_alpha   90.00
_cell.angle_beta   90.00
_cell.angle_gamma   90.00
#
_symmetry.space_group_name_H-M   'P 1'
#
loop_
_entity.id
_entity.type
_entity.pdbx_description
1 polymer ?
#
loop_
_entity_poly.entity_id
_entity_poly.type
_entity_poly.pdbx_seq_one_letter_code
_entity_poly.pdbx_strand_id
1 'polypeptide(L)'
;MLPENQDDAIDEVAVEPMADADMSDTEKSGAEEQQPREPKRRAQKRRGSRKRQARQQRSPVDEVLARFAGCERCSYFLGSYMSTQGREALETAVAESDDEWLQLTWIQTMPTLVEKSFGLTIDQGDFYVEGSCPVCQRVFVYTTETDEEMADFQISL
;
A
#
# COMPACT_ATOMS: atom_id res chain seq x y z
N MET A 1 -2.13 -47.46 30.94
CA MET A 1 -0.87 -46.95 31.50
C MET A 1 -0.33 -45.93 30.50
N LEU A 2 -0.52 -44.65 30.81
CA LEU A 2 0.08 -43.53 30.07
C LEU A 2 1.43 -43.23 30.73
N PRO A 3 2.52 -43.04 29.98
CA PRO A 3 3.71 -42.41 30.52
C PRO A 3 3.62 -40.89 30.37
N GLU A 4 3.64 -40.21 31.51
CA GLU A 4 4.03 -38.81 31.69
C GLU A 4 5.51 -38.64 31.30
N ASN A 5 5.84 -37.65 30.49
CA ASN A 5 7.20 -37.09 30.34
C ASN A 5 7.01 -35.61 29.96
N GLN A 6 7.19 -34.69 30.92
CA GLN A 6 8.45 -34.08 31.37
C GLN A 6 8.85 -32.87 30.54
N ASP A 7 8.85 -31.76 31.24
CA ASP A 7 9.25 -30.40 30.89
C ASP A 7 10.73 -30.34 30.46
N ASP A 8 10.99 -29.71 29.32
CA ASP A 8 12.32 -29.24 28.95
C ASP A 8 12.32 -27.71 28.88
N ALA A 9 13.07 -27.15 29.82
CA ALA A 9 13.44 -25.75 29.93
C ALA A 9 14.20 -25.28 28.68
N ILE A 10 13.82 -24.13 28.14
CA ILE A 10 14.65 -23.41 27.16
C ILE A 10 15.29 -22.19 27.80
N ASP A 11 16.60 -22.17 27.57
CA ASP A 11 17.68 -21.36 28.11
C ASP A 11 17.58 -19.88 27.70
N GLU A 12 17.74 -18.98 28.68
CA GLU A 12 17.89 -17.54 28.50
C GLU A 12 19.28 -17.22 27.92
N VAL A 13 19.36 -17.01 26.61
CA VAL A 13 20.55 -16.41 25.98
C VAL A 13 20.40 -14.90 25.85
N ALA A 14 21.08 -14.21 26.75
CA ALA A 14 21.31 -12.77 26.75
C ALA A 14 21.97 -12.31 25.44
N VAL A 15 21.43 -11.23 24.86
CA VAL A 15 22.02 -10.50 23.74
C VAL A 15 22.19 -9.04 24.16
N GLU A 16 23.43 -8.66 24.45
CA GLU A 16 23.89 -7.28 24.30
C GLU A 16 24.46 -7.09 22.90
N PRO A 17 24.23 -5.93 22.28
CA PRO A 17 25.39 -5.22 21.76
C PRO A 17 25.37 -3.71 22.03
N MET A 18 26.49 -3.23 22.56
CA MET A 18 26.91 -1.83 22.57
C MET A 18 27.22 -1.35 21.15
N ALA A 19 26.68 -0.19 20.78
CA ALA A 19 27.10 0.55 19.59
C ALA A 19 27.34 2.02 19.98
N ASP A 20 28.60 2.34 20.23
CA ASP A 20 29.12 3.70 20.30
C ASP A 20 29.28 4.25 18.87
N ALA A 21 28.53 5.29 18.54
CA ALA A 21 28.68 6.05 17.30
C ALA A 21 29.33 7.40 17.63
N ASP A 22 30.62 7.52 17.31
CA ASP A 22 31.43 8.71 17.48
C ASP A 22 31.66 9.43 16.14
N MET A 23 31.38 10.73 16.16
CA MET A 23 31.92 11.84 15.37
C MET A 23 31.83 11.85 13.84
N SER A 24 31.07 12.84 13.35
CA SER A 24 31.35 13.55 12.10
C SER A 24 30.74 14.95 12.16
N ASP A 25 31.54 15.93 12.61
CA ASP A 25 31.16 17.35 12.55
C ASP A 25 31.73 17.99 11.28
N THR A 26 30.86 18.76 10.63
CA THR A 26 30.99 19.27 9.26
C THR A 26 31.44 20.72 9.30
N GLU A 27 32.70 21.00 8.97
CA GLU A 27 33.16 22.37 8.75
C GLU A 27 33.00 22.77 7.26
N LYS A 28 31.99 23.60 6.98
CA LYS A 28 31.89 24.34 5.72
C LYS A 28 31.23 25.69 5.95
N SER A 29 32.03 26.75 6.04
CA SER A 29 31.53 28.11 5.83
C SER A 29 32.66 29.05 5.43
N GLY A 30 32.56 29.56 4.21
CA GLY A 30 33.51 30.49 3.61
C GLY A 30 32.97 30.97 2.28
N ALA A 31 32.06 31.94 2.33
CA ALA A 31 31.61 32.70 1.17
C ALA A 31 31.21 34.10 1.65
N GLU A 32 32.21 34.98 1.71
CA GLU A 32 32.02 36.43 1.77
C GLU A 32 32.22 37.01 0.36
N GLU A 33 31.61 38.17 0.15
CA GLU A 33 31.95 39.18 -0.84
C GLU A 33 31.11 39.28 -2.15
N GLN A 34 30.06 40.09 -2.03
CA GLN A 34 29.74 41.28 -2.85
C GLN A 34 29.90 41.21 -4.39
N GLN A 35 28.81 41.47 -5.12
CA GLN A 35 28.56 42.79 -5.75
C GLN A 35 27.24 42.78 -6.56
N PRO A 36 26.46 43.88 -6.49
CA PRO A 36 25.25 44.06 -7.28
C PRO A 36 25.62 44.51 -8.70
N ARG A 37 25.30 43.69 -9.69
CA ARG A 37 25.37 44.08 -11.11
C ARG A 37 23.97 43.99 -11.72
N GLU A 38 23.35 45.15 -11.87
CA GLU A 38 22.17 45.31 -12.74
C GLU A 38 22.49 44.87 -14.18
N PRO A 39 21.50 44.28 -14.87
CA PRO A 39 21.36 44.56 -16.28
C PRO A 39 19.93 44.97 -16.64
N LYS A 40 19.83 46.24 -17.03
CA LYS A 40 19.09 46.79 -18.17
C LYS A 40 18.11 45.83 -18.89
N ARG A 41 16.83 46.18 -18.78
CA ARG A 41 15.75 46.08 -19.79
C ARG A 41 16.10 45.29 -21.06
N ARG A 42 15.51 44.10 -21.20
CA ARG A 42 15.18 43.49 -22.49
C ARG A 42 13.76 42.94 -22.47
N ALA A 43 13.01 43.32 -23.51
CA ALA A 43 11.62 42.98 -23.75
C ALA A 43 11.30 41.51 -23.41
N GLN A 44 10.48 41.31 -22.37
CA GLN A 44 9.97 39.98 -22.06
C GLN A 44 8.84 39.67 -23.04
N LYS A 45 9.23 39.03 -24.14
CA LYS A 45 8.35 38.28 -25.03
C LYS A 45 7.32 37.54 -24.19
N ARG A 46 6.04 37.71 -24.54
CA ARG A 46 4.92 36.87 -24.12
C ARG A 46 5.28 35.41 -24.38
N ARG A 47 5.88 34.75 -23.40
CA ARG A 47 6.22 33.33 -23.40
C ARG A 47 5.60 32.71 -22.17
N GLY A 48 4.30 32.47 -22.29
CA GLY A 48 3.53 31.64 -21.37
C GLY A 48 2.64 30.66 -22.12
N SER A 49 2.96 30.35 -23.39
CA SER A 49 2.39 29.18 -24.05
C SER A 49 3.05 27.93 -23.48
N ARG A 50 2.21 26.98 -23.03
CA ARG A 50 2.53 25.57 -22.72
C ARG A 50 2.93 25.23 -21.26
N LYS A 51 2.11 25.62 -20.29
CA LYS A 51 1.83 24.76 -19.12
C LYS A 51 0.50 24.00 -19.31
N ARG A 52 0.32 23.43 -20.51
CA ARG A 52 -0.52 22.24 -20.69
C ARG A 52 0.47 21.10 -20.84
N GLN A 53 1.21 20.84 -19.76
CA GLN A 53 1.95 19.60 -19.68
C GLN A 53 0.91 18.49 -19.71
N ALA A 54 1.14 17.57 -20.64
CA ALA A 54 0.47 16.30 -20.81
C ALA A 54 -0.28 15.87 -19.55
N ARG A 55 -1.61 15.89 -19.61
CA ARG A 55 -2.41 14.92 -18.87
C ARG A 55 -2.04 13.57 -19.50
N GLN A 56 -0.86 13.06 -19.11
CA GLN A 56 -0.43 11.72 -19.47
C GLN A 56 -1.59 10.84 -19.06
N GLN A 57 -2.17 10.15 -20.04
CA GLN A 57 -3.21 9.16 -19.80
C GLN A 57 -2.56 8.14 -18.88
N ARG A 58 -2.79 8.27 -17.57
CA ARG A 58 -2.39 7.25 -16.61
C ARG A 58 -3.21 6.02 -16.96
N SER A 59 -2.59 4.85 -16.87
CA SER A 59 -3.39 3.64 -17.02
C SER A 59 -4.46 3.65 -15.92
N PRO A 60 -5.67 3.12 -16.17
CA PRO A 60 -6.73 3.08 -15.17
C PRO A 60 -6.26 2.37 -13.88
N VAL A 61 -5.38 1.37 -14.04
CA VAL A 61 -4.73 0.68 -12.91
C VAL A 61 -3.81 1.60 -12.12
N ASP A 62 -2.99 2.43 -12.77
CA ASP A 62 -2.14 3.39 -12.05
C ASP A 62 -2.99 4.45 -11.32
N GLU A 63 -4.18 4.77 -11.81
CA GLU A 63 -5.13 5.65 -11.10
C GLU A 63 -5.70 4.98 -9.85
N VAL A 64 -6.10 3.70 -9.95
CA VAL A 64 -6.55 2.92 -8.79
C VAL A 64 -5.41 2.78 -7.77
N LEU A 65 -4.21 2.40 -8.20
CA LEU A 65 -3.03 2.34 -7.31
C LEU A 65 -2.76 3.68 -6.63
N ALA A 66 -2.91 4.79 -7.35
CA ALA A 66 -2.75 6.12 -6.79
C ALA A 66 -3.81 6.47 -5.73
N ARG A 67 -5.05 5.96 -5.86
CA ARG A 67 -6.09 6.12 -4.81
C ARG A 67 -5.70 5.39 -3.53
N PHE A 68 -5.15 4.18 -3.65
CA PHE A 68 -4.80 3.32 -2.50
C PHE A 68 -3.47 3.72 -1.85
N ALA A 69 -2.59 4.42 -2.57
CA ALA A 69 -1.27 4.86 -2.11
C ALA A 69 -1.30 5.75 -0.85
N GLY A 70 -2.42 6.41 -0.55
CA GLY A 70 -2.57 7.24 0.65
C GLY A 70 -2.69 6.45 1.96
N CYS A 71 -2.85 5.12 1.91
CA CYS A 71 -2.99 4.28 3.09
C CYS A 71 -2.03 3.09 3.01
N GLU A 72 -1.17 2.94 4.02
CA GLU A 72 -0.20 1.84 4.10
C GLU A 72 -0.86 0.45 4.10
N ARG A 73 -2.01 0.29 4.75
CA ARG A 73 -2.73 -0.99 4.83
C ARG A 73 -3.40 -1.35 3.50
N CYS A 74 -4.09 -0.40 2.88
CA CYS A 74 -4.75 -0.63 1.60
C CYS A 74 -3.74 -0.81 0.46
N SER A 75 -2.63 -0.06 0.48
CA SER A 75 -1.54 -0.24 -0.49
C SER A 75 -0.79 -1.56 -0.28
N TYR A 76 -0.57 -1.99 0.97
CA TYR A 76 -0.02 -3.30 1.29
C TYR A 76 -0.92 -4.44 0.79
N PHE A 77 -2.22 -4.34 1.04
CA PHE A 77 -3.23 -5.29 0.56
C PHE A 77 -3.15 -5.44 -0.96
N LEU A 78 -3.27 -4.32 -1.68
CA LEU A 78 -3.29 -4.32 -3.14
C LEU A 78 -1.94 -4.76 -3.74
N GLY A 79 -0.83 -4.36 -3.14
CA GLY A 79 0.52 -4.79 -3.52
C GLY A 79 0.74 -6.30 -3.35
N SER A 80 0.24 -6.85 -2.24
CA SER A 80 0.32 -8.28 -1.97
C SER A 80 -0.60 -9.07 -2.91
N TYR A 81 -1.82 -8.57 -3.17
CA TYR A 81 -2.73 -9.17 -4.15
C TYR A 81 -2.09 -9.25 -5.54
N MET A 82 -1.51 -8.15 -6.02
CA MET A 82 -0.74 -8.11 -7.28
C MET A 82 0.45 -9.07 -7.27
N SER A 83 1.12 -9.26 -6.13
CA SER A 83 2.24 -10.20 -6.03
C SER A 83 1.79 -11.66 -6.15
N THR A 84 0.56 -11.97 -5.71
CA THR A 84 -0.01 -13.32 -5.77
C THR A 84 -0.67 -13.65 -7.09
N GLN A 85 -1.43 -12.71 -7.68
CA GLN A 85 -2.21 -12.94 -8.90
C GLN A 85 -1.58 -12.33 -10.16
N GLY A 86 -0.54 -11.52 -9.99
CA GLY A 86 0.05 -10.75 -11.06
C GLY A 86 -0.68 -9.44 -11.34
N ARG A 87 -0.07 -8.62 -12.20
CA ARG A 87 -0.63 -7.32 -12.61
C ARG A 87 -1.88 -7.48 -13.49
N GLU A 88 -1.90 -8.52 -14.32
CA GLU A 88 -3.01 -8.79 -15.26
C GLU A 88 -4.34 -9.00 -14.52
N ALA A 89 -4.33 -9.71 -13.39
CA ALA A 89 -5.53 -9.91 -12.58
C ALA A 89 -6.09 -8.60 -12.01
N LEU A 90 -5.21 -7.66 -11.64
CA LEU A 90 -5.65 -6.32 -11.22
C LEU A 90 -6.15 -5.50 -12.42
N GLU A 91 -5.53 -5.63 -13.58
CA GLU A 91 -6.00 -4.97 -14.81
C GLU A 91 -7.40 -5.45 -15.22
N THR A 92 -7.67 -6.75 -15.13
CA THR A 92 -9.00 -7.33 -15.34
C THR A 92 -9.99 -6.82 -14.29
N ALA A 93 -9.64 -6.87 -13.00
CA ALA A 93 -10.47 -6.37 -11.92
C ALA A 93 -10.84 -4.89 -12.08
N VAL A 94 -9.89 -4.05 -12.51
CA VAL A 94 -10.14 -2.62 -12.77
C VAL A 94 -10.95 -2.39 -14.04
N ALA A 95 -10.88 -3.30 -15.02
CA ALA A 95 -11.72 -3.24 -16.21
C ALA A 95 -13.17 -3.66 -15.93
N GLU A 96 -13.37 -4.57 -14.98
CA GLU A 96 -14.67 -5.09 -14.55
C GLU A 96 -15.28 -4.30 -13.37
N SER A 97 -14.50 -3.45 -12.71
CA SER A 97 -14.96 -2.65 -11.57
C SER A 97 -15.95 -1.57 -11.97
N ASP A 98 -16.98 -1.38 -11.15
CA ASP A 98 -17.83 -0.21 -11.17
C ASP A 98 -17.12 1.01 -10.54
N ASP A 99 -17.61 2.23 -10.84
CA ASP A 99 -16.96 3.50 -10.43
C ASP A 99 -16.69 3.64 -8.92
N GLU A 100 -17.39 2.88 -8.08
CA GLU A 100 -17.31 2.96 -6.60
C GLU A 100 -16.58 1.77 -5.95
N TRP A 101 -16.52 0.61 -6.61
CA TRP A 101 -16.05 -0.64 -6.00
C TRP A 101 -15.08 -1.39 -6.90
N LEU A 102 -13.90 -1.70 -6.36
CA LEU A 102 -12.97 -2.62 -6.99
C LEU A 102 -13.32 -4.05 -6.60
N GLN A 103 -13.81 -4.84 -7.57
CA GLN A 103 -14.08 -6.25 -7.39
C GLN A 103 -12.82 -7.07 -7.65
N LEU A 104 -12.43 -7.89 -6.69
CA LEU A 104 -11.25 -8.75 -6.73
C LEU A 104 -11.69 -10.20 -6.61
N THR A 105 -11.02 -11.06 -7.38
CA THR A 105 -11.23 -12.50 -7.29
C THR A 105 -10.82 -12.99 -5.91
N TRP A 106 -11.70 -13.73 -5.25
CA TRP A 106 -11.36 -14.39 -3.99
C TRP A 106 -10.40 -15.55 -4.23
N ILE A 107 -9.30 -15.56 -3.48
CA ILE A 107 -8.22 -16.55 -3.64
C ILE A 107 -7.87 -17.13 -2.27
N GLN A 108 -7.29 -18.33 -2.22
CA GLN A 108 -6.99 -19.01 -0.94
C GLN A 108 -6.14 -18.17 0.03
N THR A 109 -5.34 -17.22 -0.45
CA THR A 109 -4.53 -16.33 0.37
C THR A 109 -5.25 -15.06 0.83
N MET A 110 -6.46 -14.77 0.32
CA MET A 110 -7.24 -13.58 0.69
C MET A 110 -7.60 -13.51 2.17
N PRO A 111 -8.08 -14.57 2.85
CA PRO A 111 -8.39 -14.51 4.28
C PRO A 111 -7.19 -14.01 5.10
N THR A 112 -6.03 -14.64 4.90
CA THR A 112 -4.77 -14.26 5.54
C THR A 112 -4.34 -12.84 5.16
N LEU A 113 -4.59 -12.43 3.93
CA LEU A 113 -4.23 -11.10 3.46
C LEU A 113 -5.12 -10.02 4.09
N VAL A 114 -6.42 -10.26 4.20
CA VAL A 114 -7.40 -9.41 4.87
C VAL A 114 -7.06 -9.30 6.36
N GLU A 115 -6.74 -10.42 7.02
CA GLU A 115 -6.32 -10.44 8.41
C GLU A 115 -5.05 -9.59 8.62
N LYS A 116 -4.01 -9.81 7.81
CA LYS A 116 -2.76 -9.04 7.93
C LYS A 116 -2.93 -7.56 7.62
N SER A 117 -3.79 -7.22 6.65
CA SER A 117 -3.97 -5.84 6.20
C SER A 117 -4.91 -5.05 7.10
N PHE A 118 -6.02 -5.66 7.51
CA PHE A 118 -7.14 -4.98 8.17
C PHE A 118 -7.42 -5.50 9.58
N GLY A 119 -6.84 -6.64 9.98
CA GLY A 119 -7.07 -7.24 11.30
C GLY A 119 -8.42 -7.95 11.42
N LEU A 120 -9.07 -8.27 10.29
CA LEU A 120 -10.35 -8.95 10.24
C LEU A 120 -10.16 -10.40 9.80
N THR A 121 -10.71 -11.33 10.57
CA THR A 121 -10.73 -12.75 10.23
C THR A 121 -12.01 -13.06 9.46
N ILE A 122 -11.88 -13.76 8.35
CA ILE A 122 -13.00 -14.28 7.54
C ILE A 122 -12.89 -15.81 7.59
N ASP A 123 -13.86 -16.46 8.22
CA ASP A 123 -13.89 -17.90 8.38
C ASP A 123 -14.68 -18.57 7.24
N GLN A 124 -14.42 -19.87 6.98
CA GLN A 124 -15.10 -20.64 5.92
C GLN A 124 -16.63 -20.74 6.11
N GLY A 125 -17.15 -20.41 7.29
CA GLY A 125 -18.59 -20.40 7.57
C GLY A 125 -19.28 -19.06 7.30
N ASP A 126 -18.52 -18.00 6.98
CA ASP A 126 -19.06 -16.67 6.80
C ASP A 126 -19.59 -16.49 5.37
N PHE A 127 -20.88 -16.22 5.23
CA PHE A 127 -21.48 -15.92 3.92
C PHE A 127 -21.34 -14.45 3.52
N TYR A 128 -21.16 -13.59 4.52
CA TYR A 128 -21.12 -12.15 4.37
C TYR A 128 -20.25 -11.55 5.47
N VAL A 129 -19.23 -10.79 5.08
CA VAL A 129 -18.42 -10.02 6.02
C VAL A 129 -18.23 -8.61 5.47
N GLU A 130 -18.64 -7.62 6.25
CA GLU A 130 -18.36 -6.21 5.97
C GLU A 130 -17.32 -5.71 6.96
N GLY A 131 -16.30 -5.04 6.45
CA GLY A 131 -15.23 -4.46 7.24
C GLY A 131 -14.82 -3.10 6.73
N SER A 132 -14.00 -2.41 7.51
CA SER A 132 -13.40 -1.15 7.10
C SER A 132 -11.92 -1.10 7.46
N CYS A 133 -11.14 -0.39 6.64
CA CYS A 133 -9.74 -0.15 6.94
C CYS A 133 -9.62 0.73 8.19
N PRO A 134 -8.89 0.32 9.24
CA PRO A 134 -8.78 1.11 10.47
C PRO A 134 -8.07 2.46 10.28
N VAL A 135 -7.32 2.63 9.19
CA VAL A 135 -6.52 3.83 8.90
C VAL A 135 -7.28 4.82 8.00
N CYS A 136 -7.82 4.35 6.87
CA CYS A 136 -8.46 5.24 5.90
C CYS A 136 -9.99 5.07 5.79
N GLN A 137 -10.58 4.20 6.62
CA GLN A 137 -12.02 3.94 6.69
C GLN A 137 -12.66 3.47 5.36
N ARG A 138 -11.83 3.03 4.38
CA ARG A 138 -12.34 2.35 3.18
C ARG A 138 -13.09 1.10 3.58
N VAL A 139 -14.27 0.93 3.01
CA VAL A 139 -15.12 -0.22 3.26
C VAL A 139 -14.72 -1.35 2.32
N PHE A 140 -14.77 -2.57 2.82
CA PHE A 140 -14.66 -3.77 2.02
C PHE A 140 -15.75 -4.75 2.41
N VAL A 141 -16.19 -5.51 1.42
CA VAL A 141 -17.27 -6.48 1.57
C VAL A 141 -16.80 -7.80 0.96
N TYR A 142 -16.93 -8.85 1.73
CA TYR A 142 -16.78 -10.22 1.30
C TYR A 142 -18.16 -10.86 1.26
N THR A 143 -18.48 -11.51 0.15
CA THR A 143 -19.71 -12.28 -0.02
C THR A 143 -19.38 -13.61 -0.66
N THR A 144 -19.93 -14.70 -0.14
CA THR A 144 -19.88 -16.00 -0.81
C THR A 144 -21.30 -16.52 -0.95
N GLU A 145 -21.59 -17.09 -2.11
CA GLU A 145 -22.79 -17.90 -2.26
C GLU A 145 -22.62 -19.22 -1.48
N THR A 146 -23.72 -19.96 -1.30
CA THR A 146 -23.74 -21.25 -0.61
C THR A 146 -22.75 -22.29 -1.17
N ASP A 147 -22.21 -22.03 -2.36
CA ASP A 147 -21.13 -22.77 -2.98
C ASP A 147 -19.84 -21.91 -2.90
N GLU A 148 -18.84 -22.38 -2.14
CA GLU A 148 -17.56 -21.68 -1.89
C GLU A 148 -16.76 -21.41 -3.18
N GLU A 149 -17.20 -21.96 -4.32
CA GLU A 149 -16.60 -21.74 -5.64
C GLU A 149 -16.82 -20.33 -6.21
N MET A 150 -17.78 -19.56 -5.67
CA MET A 150 -18.08 -18.19 -6.14
C MET A 150 -18.08 -17.19 -4.98
N ALA A 151 -16.89 -16.94 -4.45
CA ALA A 151 -16.65 -15.89 -3.48
C ALA A 151 -16.20 -14.60 -4.16
N ASP A 152 -16.84 -13.49 -3.77
CA ASP A 152 -16.57 -12.15 -4.24
C ASP A 152 -15.97 -11.30 -3.11
N PHE A 153 -14.97 -10.49 -3.47
CA PHE A 153 -14.42 -9.49 -2.57
C PHE A 153 -14.42 -8.12 -3.24
N GLN A 154 -15.00 -7.14 -2.57
CA GLN A 154 -15.13 -5.78 -3.06
C GLN A 154 -14.48 -4.80 -2.08
N ILE A 155 -13.78 -3.79 -2.60
CA ILE A 155 -13.21 -2.71 -1.79
C ILE A 155 -13.49 -1.35 -2.43
N SER A 156 -13.93 -0.38 -1.62
CA SER A 156 -14.28 0.97 -2.10
C SER A 156 -13.06 1.72 -2.64
N LEU A 157 -13.18 2.36 -3.81
CA LEU A 157 -12.09 3.10 -4.49
C LEU A 157 -11.73 4.44 -3.81
#